data_AF-A0A932K9H3-F1
#
_entry.id   AF-A0A932K9H3-F1
#
_cell.length_a   1.000
_cell.length_b   1.000
_cell.length_c   1.000
_cell.angle_alpha   90.00
_cell.angle_beta   90.00
_cell.angle_gamma   90.00
#
_symmetry.space_group_name_H-M   'P 1'
#
loop_
_entity.id
_entity.type
_entity.pdbx_description
1 polymer ?
#
loop_
_entity_poly.entity_id
_entity_poly.type
_entity_poly.pdbx_seq_one_letter_code
_entity_poly.pdbx_strand_id
1 'polypeptide(L)'
;MPTDPLKKLLDRDLQKAAADYIIKEVCPMLQEVVNYGTNAFARCHASANNERVAHIPGDAHLVILMPYRHVIEMIDAIEALLEQSVVNPAYLQLRSAFEAYLQLEWILKEDTKRRAITYLVYDIRNRLKIYSSLDPDTEDGKRV
;
A
#
# COMPACT_ATOMS: atom_id res chain seq x y z
N MET A 1 36.65 1.72 -15.78
CA MET A 1 37.03 2.59 -14.64
C MET A 1 35.73 3.14 -14.06
N PRO A 2 35.45 2.96 -12.77
CA PRO A 2 34.26 3.55 -12.15
C PRO A 2 34.33 5.08 -12.23
N THR A 3 33.19 5.73 -12.36
CA THR A 3 33.07 7.20 -12.47
C THR A 3 33.00 7.82 -11.08
N ASP A 4 33.67 8.97 -10.90
CA ASP A 4 33.65 9.70 -9.63
C ASP A 4 32.30 10.42 -9.40
N PRO A 5 31.80 10.49 -8.15
CA PRO A 5 30.57 11.19 -7.83
C PRO A 5 30.71 12.72 -7.96
N LEU A 6 29.76 13.35 -8.65
CA LEU A 6 29.69 14.82 -8.80
C LEU A 6 28.99 15.47 -7.59
N LYS A 7 29.72 15.66 -6.50
CA LYS A 7 29.18 16.21 -5.22
C LYS A 7 28.52 17.58 -5.35
N LYS A 8 28.95 18.41 -6.31
CA LYS A 8 28.31 19.72 -6.57
C LYS A 8 26.86 19.62 -7.03
N LEU A 9 26.48 18.49 -7.66
CA LEU A 9 25.13 18.23 -8.14
C LEU A 9 24.35 17.35 -7.15
N LEU A 10 25.01 16.33 -6.60
CA LEU A 10 24.40 15.40 -5.65
C LEU A 10 25.41 14.98 -4.59
N ASP A 11 25.28 15.55 -3.39
CA ASP A 11 26.02 15.13 -2.20
C ASP A 11 25.09 14.37 -1.25
N ARG A 12 25.16 13.04 -1.32
CA ARG A 12 24.32 12.15 -0.50
C ARG A 12 24.71 12.19 0.98
N ASP A 13 26.00 12.38 1.27
CA ASP A 13 26.49 12.40 2.64
C ASP A 13 25.99 13.68 3.35
N LEU A 14 26.04 14.81 2.64
CA LEU A 14 25.51 16.08 3.14
C LEU A 14 23.99 16.01 3.34
N GLN A 15 23.25 15.39 2.42
CA GLN A 15 21.80 15.21 2.56
C GLN A 15 21.44 14.35 3.78
N LYS A 16 22.17 13.25 4.00
CA LYS A 16 22.00 12.42 5.21
C LYS A 16 22.32 13.17 6.49
N ALA A 17 23.41 13.94 6.50
CA ALA A 17 23.76 14.77 7.64
C ALA A 17 22.70 15.85 7.92
N ALA A 18 22.10 16.42 6.88
CA ALA A 18 21.02 17.40 7.03
C ALA A 18 19.71 16.78 7.54
N ALA A 19 19.46 15.50 7.23
CA ALA A 19 18.28 14.76 7.64
C ALA A 19 18.45 14.00 8.97
N ASP A 20 19.53 14.24 9.71
CA ASP A 20 19.90 13.47 10.92
C ASP A 20 18.75 13.35 11.94
N TYR A 21 18.01 14.44 12.18
CA TYR A 21 16.84 14.43 13.06
C TYR A 21 15.72 13.50 12.54
N ILE A 22 15.43 13.54 11.23
CA ILE A 22 14.41 12.68 10.62
C ILE A 22 14.84 11.22 10.78
N ILE A 23 16.10 10.91 10.49
CA ILE A 23 16.62 9.54 10.56
C ILE A 23 16.60 9.03 12.01
N LYS A 24 17.00 9.84 12.99
CA LYS A 24 17.14 9.38 14.38
C LYS A 24 15.85 9.37 15.17
N GLU A 25 14.92 10.26 14.87
CA GLU A 25 13.68 10.40 15.65
C GLU A 25 12.46 9.87 14.88
N VAL A 26 12.33 10.20 13.59
CA VAL A 26 11.13 9.88 12.81
C VAL A 26 11.15 8.44 12.27
N CYS A 27 12.29 7.97 11.73
CA CYS A 27 12.35 6.60 11.21
C CYS A 27 12.03 5.53 12.27
N PRO A 28 12.58 5.59 13.51
CA PRO A 28 12.19 4.63 14.56
C PRO A 28 10.69 4.68 14.92
N MET A 29 10.08 5.86 14.89
CA MET A 29 8.63 5.98 15.09
C MET A 29 7.84 5.31 13.95
N LEU A 30 8.27 5.48 12.70
CA LEU A 30 7.62 4.83 11.55
C LEU A 30 7.79 3.31 11.61
N GLN A 31 8.97 2.82 12.00
CA GLN A 31 9.21 1.38 12.24
C GLN A 31 8.26 0.83 13.31
N GLU A 32 8.05 1.57 14.39
CA GLU A 32 7.10 1.15 15.44
C GLU A 32 5.65 1.15 14.93
N VAL A 33 5.26 2.12 14.09
CA VAL A 33 3.94 2.12 13.43
C VAL A 33 3.76 0.88 12.54
N VAL A 34 4.79 0.50 11.78
CA VAL A 34 4.78 -0.71 10.93
C VAL A 34 4.70 -1.97 11.80
N ASN A 35 5.50 -2.07 12.87
CA ASN A 35 5.48 -3.19 13.80
C ASN A 35 4.11 -3.34 14.48
N TYR A 36 3.54 -2.24 14.96
CA TYR A 36 2.20 -2.25 15.51
C TYR A 36 1.17 -2.66 14.46
N GLY A 37 1.25 -2.08 13.26
CA GLY A 37 0.35 -2.34 12.14
C GLY A 37 0.32 -3.80 11.73
N THR A 38 1.48 -4.44 11.59
CA THR A 38 1.61 -5.86 11.26
C THR A 38 1.05 -6.76 12.37
N ASN A 39 1.29 -6.42 13.64
CA ASN A 39 0.68 -7.15 14.76
C ASN A 39 -0.85 -7.00 14.78
N ALA A 40 -1.36 -5.81 14.50
CA ALA A 40 -2.80 -5.58 14.35
C ALA A 40 -3.37 -6.35 13.16
N PHE A 41 -2.67 -6.41 12.03
CA PHE A 41 -3.05 -7.21 10.87
C PHE A 41 -3.21 -8.69 11.24
N ALA A 42 -2.22 -9.26 11.95
CA ALA A 42 -2.28 -10.66 12.39
C ALA A 42 -3.50 -10.94 13.27
N ARG A 43 -3.82 -10.03 14.21
CA ARG A 43 -5.03 -10.14 15.06
C ARG A 43 -6.32 -10.05 14.25
N CYS A 44 -6.39 -9.12 13.30
CA CYS A 44 -7.55 -8.97 12.42
C CYS A 44 -7.76 -10.20 11.55
N HIS A 45 -6.69 -10.73 10.95
CA HIS A 45 -6.73 -11.94 10.14
C HIS A 45 -7.17 -13.16 10.95
N ALA A 46 -6.59 -13.37 12.14
CA ALA A 46 -7.00 -14.46 13.03
C ALA A 46 -8.48 -14.34 13.46
N SER A 47 -8.99 -13.11 13.57
CA SER A 47 -10.38 -12.84 13.95
C SER A 47 -11.38 -12.97 12.79
N ALA A 48 -10.93 -13.16 11.54
CA ALA A 48 -11.80 -13.25 10.38
C ALA A 48 -12.76 -14.46 10.42
N ASN A 49 -12.44 -15.49 11.22
CA ASN A 49 -13.29 -16.67 11.41
C ASN A 49 -14.16 -16.59 12.68
N ASN A 50 -14.22 -15.44 13.35
CA ASN A 50 -15.02 -15.26 14.56
C ASN A 50 -16.53 -15.24 14.23
N GLU A 51 -17.37 -15.84 15.08
CA GLU A 51 -18.83 -15.88 14.94
C GLU A 51 -19.45 -14.49 14.74
N ARG A 52 -18.86 -13.45 15.36
CA ARG A 52 -19.33 -12.05 15.22
C ARG A 52 -19.27 -11.53 13.78
N VAL A 53 -18.36 -12.06 12.96
CA VAL A 53 -18.15 -11.64 11.57
C VAL A 53 -18.44 -12.75 10.56
N ALA A 54 -18.91 -13.93 11.00
CA ALA A 54 -19.20 -15.08 10.14
C ALA A 54 -20.26 -14.80 9.05
N HIS A 55 -21.06 -13.74 9.18
CA HIS A 55 -22.02 -13.30 8.17
C HIS A 55 -21.36 -12.59 6.96
N ILE A 56 -20.08 -12.23 7.07
CA ILE A 56 -19.25 -11.64 6.01
C ILE A 56 -18.51 -12.78 5.29
N PRO A 57 -18.58 -12.87 3.94
CA PRO A 57 -17.86 -13.90 3.19
C PRO A 57 -16.34 -13.80 3.35
N GLY A 58 -15.63 -14.93 3.27
CA GLY A 58 -14.16 -14.99 3.32
C GLY A 58 -13.48 -14.02 2.35
N ASP A 59 -13.94 -13.98 1.09
CA ASP A 59 -13.39 -13.07 0.08
C ASP A 59 -13.60 -11.58 0.43
N ALA A 60 -14.68 -11.25 1.14
CA ALA A 60 -14.93 -9.89 1.60
C ALA A 60 -13.96 -9.48 2.73
N HIS A 61 -13.45 -10.42 3.53
CA HIS A 61 -12.37 -10.14 4.47
C HIS A 61 -11.06 -9.81 3.76
N LEU A 62 -10.75 -10.49 2.64
CA LEU A 62 -9.55 -10.18 1.85
C LEU A 62 -9.58 -8.76 1.28
N VAL A 63 -10.75 -8.29 0.85
CA VAL A 63 -10.95 -6.92 0.35
C VAL A 63 -10.65 -5.85 1.41
N ILE A 64 -10.72 -6.19 2.70
CA ILE A 64 -10.35 -5.29 3.80
C ILE A 64 -8.88 -5.50 4.19
N LEU A 65 -8.44 -6.74 4.31
CA LEU A 65 -7.09 -7.05 4.75
C LEU A 65 -6.03 -6.60 3.73
N MET A 66 -6.30 -6.76 2.43
CA MET A 66 -5.31 -6.43 1.40
C MET A 66 -4.96 -4.93 1.34
N PRO A 67 -5.94 -3.99 1.30
CA PRO A 67 -5.60 -2.57 1.39
C PRO A 67 -4.96 -2.19 2.73
N TYR A 68 -5.34 -2.84 3.84
CA TYR A 68 -4.70 -2.59 5.14
C TYR A 68 -3.23 -2.99 5.15
N ARG A 69 -2.92 -4.17 4.59
CA ARG A 69 -1.53 -4.59 4.37
C ARG A 69 -0.78 -3.62 3.46
N HIS A 70 -1.41 -3.18 2.37
CA HIS A 70 -0.81 -2.21 1.44
C HIS A 70 -0.44 -0.89 2.13
N VAL A 71 -1.29 -0.37 3.03
CA VAL A 71 -0.95 0.82 3.84
C VAL A 71 0.32 0.58 4.65
N ILE A 72 0.44 -0.57 5.32
CA ILE A 72 1.63 -0.92 6.13
C ILE A 72 2.88 -0.99 5.25
N GLU A 73 2.81 -1.69 4.11
CA GLU A 73 3.92 -1.84 3.17
C GLU A 73 4.36 -0.50 2.57
N MET A 74 3.41 0.41 2.29
CA MET A 74 3.76 1.75 1.81
C MET A 74 4.42 2.61 2.89
N ILE A 75 4.02 2.50 4.16
CA ILE A 75 4.66 3.20 5.27
C ILE A 75 6.09 2.66 5.51
N ASP A 76 6.27 1.34 5.46
CA ASP A 76 7.59 0.69 5.53
C ASP A 76 8.51 1.19 4.40
N ALA A 77 8.00 1.29 3.18
CA ALA A 77 8.76 1.83 2.07
C ALA A 77 9.10 3.34 2.24
N ILE A 78 8.23 4.14 2.85
CA ILE A 78 8.53 5.54 3.19
C ILE A 78 9.69 5.60 4.18
N GLU A 79 9.66 4.78 5.21
CA GLU A 79 10.71 4.71 6.23
C GLU A 79 12.07 4.39 5.59
N ALA A 80 12.15 3.34 4.77
CA ALA A 80 13.38 2.95 4.08
C ALA A 80 13.93 4.07 3.16
N LEU A 81 13.04 4.83 2.50
CA LEU A 81 13.44 5.97 1.67
C LEU A 81 13.95 7.14 2.52
N LEU A 82 13.32 7.43 3.66
CA LEU A 82 13.73 8.49 4.57
C LEU A 82 15.06 8.19 5.25
N GLU A 83 15.33 6.94 5.64
CA GLU A 83 16.61 6.51 6.20
C GLU A 83 17.77 6.81 5.24
N GLN A 84 17.52 6.71 3.93
CA GLN A 84 18.49 7.04 2.89
C GLN A 84 18.48 8.52 2.47
N SER A 85 17.65 9.35 3.12
CA SER A 85 17.41 10.77 2.77
C SER A 85 16.88 10.99 1.34
N VAL A 86 16.14 10.01 0.83
CA VAL A 86 15.52 10.01 -0.50
C VAL A 86 14.06 10.43 -0.37
N VAL A 87 13.84 11.70 -0.04
CA VAL A 87 12.51 12.20 0.38
C VAL A 87 11.52 12.29 -0.78
N ASN A 88 11.93 12.82 -1.94
CA ASN A 88 10.99 13.09 -3.04
C ASN A 88 10.29 11.82 -3.56
N PRO A 89 10.97 10.68 -3.75
CA PRO A 89 10.30 9.45 -4.12
C PRO A 89 9.25 8.99 -3.11
N ALA A 90 9.45 9.24 -1.81
CA ALA A 90 8.54 8.80 -0.74
C ALA A 90 7.11 9.38 -0.88
N TYR A 91 6.93 10.48 -1.60
CA TYR A 91 5.61 11.03 -1.89
C TYR A 91 4.70 10.07 -2.66
N LEU A 92 5.27 9.21 -3.53
CA LEU A 92 4.49 8.23 -4.27
C LEU A 92 3.87 7.19 -3.32
N GLN A 93 4.69 6.68 -2.40
CA GLN A 93 4.25 5.71 -1.39
C GLN A 93 3.24 6.34 -0.44
N LEU A 94 3.46 7.60 -0.03
CA LEU A 94 2.50 8.33 0.81
C LEU A 94 1.13 8.46 0.15
N ARG A 95 1.10 8.83 -1.14
CA ARG A 95 -0.14 8.89 -1.92
C ARG A 95 -0.82 7.53 -1.99
N SER A 96 -0.05 6.49 -2.30
CA SER A 96 -0.53 5.11 -2.39
C SER A 96 -1.14 4.61 -1.07
N ALA A 97 -0.48 4.91 0.05
CA ALA A 97 -1.00 4.62 1.39
C ALA A 97 -2.31 5.37 1.66
N PHE A 98 -2.37 6.66 1.31
CA PHE A 98 -3.55 7.49 1.51
C PHE A 98 -4.75 6.98 0.69
N GLU A 99 -4.56 6.62 -0.57
CA GLU A 99 -5.63 6.07 -1.42
C GLU A 99 -6.17 4.74 -0.87
N ALA A 100 -5.29 3.84 -0.41
CA ALA A 100 -5.70 2.59 0.22
C ALA A 100 -6.42 2.82 1.57
N TYR A 101 -5.98 3.81 2.35
CA TYR A 101 -6.67 4.20 3.57
C TYR A 101 -8.10 4.70 3.29
N LEU A 102 -8.29 5.54 2.27
CA LEU A 102 -9.63 6.00 1.88
C LEU A 102 -10.54 4.85 1.43
N GLN A 103 -9.98 3.86 0.73
CA GLN A 103 -10.73 2.64 0.36
C GLN A 103 -11.18 1.87 1.60
N LEU A 104 -10.30 1.67 2.59
CA LEU A 104 -10.65 1.03 3.86
C LEU A 104 -11.74 1.80 4.60
N GLU A 105 -11.59 3.12 4.72
CA GLU A 105 -12.56 3.97 5.39
C GLU A 105 -13.94 3.84 4.72
N TRP A 106 -13.97 3.87 3.38
CA TRP A 106 -15.21 3.67 2.64
C TRP A 106 -15.83 2.29 2.88
N ILE A 107 -15.04 1.20 2.82
CA ILE A 107 -15.55 -0.16 3.04
C ILE A 107 -16.09 -0.32 4.47
N LEU A 108 -15.41 0.22 5.47
CA LEU A 108 -15.72 0.01 6.88
C LEU A 108 -16.80 0.95 7.43
N LYS A 109 -17.08 2.08 6.77
CA LYS A 109 -17.99 3.11 7.27
C LYS A 109 -19.43 2.64 7.52
N GLU A 110 -20.01 1.85 6.61
CA GLU A 110 -21.35 1.26 6.76
C GLU A 110 -21.56 0.13 5.73
N ASP A 111 -22.45 -0.81 6.02
CA ASP A 111 -22.79 -1.94 5.14
C ASP A 111 -21.55 -2.65 4.55
N THR A 112 -20.61 -3.01 5.43
CA THR A 112 -19.29 -3.55 5.08
C THR A 112 -19.38 -4.73 4.11
N LYS A 113 -20.35 -5.62 4.33
CA LYS A 113 -20.57 -6.78 3.47
C LYS A 113 -20.86 -6.36 2.03
N ARG A 114 -21.83 -5.47 1.82
CA ARG A 114 -22.19 -5.01 0.48
C ARG A 114 -21.05 -4.24 -0.17
N ARG A 115 -20.39 -3.35 0.56
CA ARG A 115 -19.29 -2.53 0.03
C ARG A 115 -18.09 -3.37 -0.37
N ALA A 116 -17.69 -4.34 0.44
CA ALA A 116 -16.61 -5.26 0.13
C ALA A 116 -16.91 -6.11 -1.11
N ILE A 117 -18.13 -6.65 -1.22
CA ILE A 117 -18.56 -7.40 -2.42
C ILE A 117 -18.59 -6.50 -3.65
N THR A 118 -19.11 -5.27 -3.53
CA THR A 118 -19.18 -4.32 -4.66
C THR A 118 -17.78 -3.96 -5.15
N TYR A 119 -16.85 -3.72 -4.22
CA TYR A 119 -15.45 -3.45 -4.53
C TYR A 119 -14.82 -4.63 -5.28
N LEU A 120 -15.00 -5.86 -4.78
CA LEU A 120 -14.47 -7.07 -5.41
C LEU A 120 -15.02 -7.28 -6.83
N VAL A 121 -16.34 -7.13 -7.00
CA VAL A 121 -16.99 -7.25 -8.31
C VAL A 121 -16.46 -6.20 -9.28
N TYR A 122 -16.29 -4.96 -8.83
CA TYR A 122 -15.73 -3.89 -9.64
C TYR A 122 -14.29 -4.20 -10.07
N ASP A 123 -13.43 -4.62 -9.13
CA ASP A 123 -12.03 -4.99 -9.41
C ASP A 123 -11.94 -6.12 -10.45
N ILE A 124 -12.69 -7.21 -10.24
CA ILE A 124 -12.71 -8.35 -11.16
C ILE A 124 -13.19 -7.93 -12.55
N ARG A 125 -14.25 -7.13 -12.64
CA ARG A 125 -14.76 -6.65 -13.94
C ARG A 125 -13.74 -5.77 -14.66
N ASN A 126 -13.03 -4.92 -13.92
CA ASN A 126 -12.02 -4.04 -14.50
C ASN A 126 -10.82 -4.84 -15.02
N ARG A 127 -10.40 -5.87 -14.26
CA ARG A 127 -9.35 -6.81 -14.69
C ARG A 127 -9.77 -7.61 -15.92
N LEU A 128 -10.99 -8.14 -15.95
CA LEU A 128 -11.52 -8.85 -17.11
C LEU A 128 -11.52 -7.97 -18.35
N LYS A 129 -11.95 -6.72 -18.24
CA LYS A 129 -11.92 -5.75 -19.36
C LYS A 129 -10.50 -5.54 -19.90
N ILE A 130 -9.51 -5.39 -19.01
CA ILE A 130 -8.11 -5.26 -19.40
C ILE A 130 -7.63 -6.54 -20.10
N TYR A 131 -7.89 -7.71 -19.53
CA TYR A 131 -7.47 -8.98 -20.12
C TYR A 131 -8.10 -9.22 -21.48
N SER A 132 -9.39 -8.92 -21.65
CA SER A 132 -10.04 -8.96 -22.96
C SER A 132 -9.36 -8.01 -23.94
N SER A 133 -9.02 -6.77 -23.55
CA SER A 133 -8.31 -5.86 -24.46
C SER A 133 -6.89 -6.31 -24.86
N LEU A 134 -6.29 -7.23 -24.12
CA LEU A 134 -4.95 -7.78 -24.39
C LEU A 134 -5.00 -9.13 -25.11
N ASP A 135 -6.18 -9.76 -25.21
CA ASP A 135 -6.37 -11.06 -25.83
C ASP A 135 -6.73 -10.89 -27.32
N PRO A 136 -5.84 -11.25 -28.26
CA PRO A 136 -6.05 -11.09 -29.70
C PRO A 136 -7.25 -11.88 -30.24
N ASP A 137 -7.71 -12.91 -29.53
CA ASP A 137 -8.84 -13.72 -29.97
C ASP A 137 -10.20 -13.06 -29.65
N THR A 138 -10.22 -12.08 -28.75
CA THR A 138 -11.43 -11.33 -28.41
C THR A 138 -11.68 -10.15 -29.36
N GLU A 139 -12.94 -9.74 -29.46
CA GLU A 139 -13.33 -8.59 -30.29
C GLU A 139 -12.69 -7.27 -29.85
N ASP A 140 -12.39 -7.13 -28.55
CA ASP A 140 -11.75 -5.93 -28.00
C ASP A 140 -10.23 -5.93 -28.29
N GLY A 141 -9.54 -7.07 -28.18
CA GLY A 141 -8.12 -7.17 -28.48
C GLY A 141 -7.77 -7.04 -29.97
N LYS A 142 -8.70 -7.33 -30.88
CA LYS A 142 -8.53 -7.09 -32.33
C LYS A 142 -8.56 -5.60 -32.71
N ARG A 143 -9.02 -4.72 -31.81
CA ARG A 143 -9.17 -3.28 -32.06
C ARG A 143 -7.99 -2.43 -31.57
N VAL A 144 -7.10 -3.03 -30.78
CA VAL A 144 -5.88 -2.39 -30.24
C VAL A 144 -4.73 -2.59 -31.23
#